data_AF-A0A1M7MQV2-F1
#
_entry.id   AF-A0A1M7MQV2-F1
#
_cell.length_a   1.000
_cell.length_b   1.000
_cell.length_c   1.000
_cell.angle_alpha   90.00
_cell.angle_beta   90.00
_cell.angle_gamma   90.00
#
_symmetry.space_group_name_H-M   'P 1'
#
loop_
_entity.id
_entity.type
_entity.pdbx_description
1 polymer ?
#
loop_
_entity_poly.entity_id
_entity_poly.type
_entity_poly.pdbx_seq_one_letter_code
_entity_poly.pdbx_strand_id
1 'polypeptide(L)' 'MMVEPRSSATILALADLAELSARQLEDGQSIDDVIATLRQAAKAVRSVIVPAEEKLAAEAKPEDKDDAPAELENMSA' A
#
# COMPACT_ATOMS: atom_id res chain seq x y z
N MET A 1 9.49 -27.82 -2.51
CA MET A 1 9.16 -26.39 -2.70
C MET A 1 10.34 -25.59 -2.17
N MET A 2 11.09 -24.95 -3.07
CA MET A 2 12.17 -24.05 -2.72
C MET A 2 11.60 -22.65 -2.92
N VAL A 3 11.37 -21.91 -1.83
CA VAL A 3 10.88 -20.53 -1.91
C VAL A 3 11.97 -19.69 -2.58
N GLU A 4 11.62 -19.07 -3.70
CA GLU A 4 12.54 -18.44 -4.63
C GLU A 4 13.42 -17.34 -3.99
N PRO A 5 14.65 -17.11 -4.47
CA PRO A 5 15.55 -16.03 -4.03
C PRO A 5 14.98 -14.60 -4.20
N ARG A 6 13.82 -14.44 -4.85
CA ARG A 6 13.11 -13.16 -5.04
C ARG A 6 12.66 -12.50 -3.73
N SER A 7 12.31 -13.28 -2.71
CA SER A 7 11.82 -12.72 -1.44
C SER A 7 12.89 -11.92 -0.70
N SER A 8 14.15 -12.37 -0.71
CA SER A 8 15.22 -11.67 0.02
C SER A 8 15.57 -10.32 -0.62
N ALA A 9 15.66 -10.25 -1.95
CA ALA A 9 15.91 -8.99 -2.66
C ALA A 9 14.75 -7.98 -2.50
N THR A 10 13.51 -8.48 -2.49
CA THR A 10 12.32 -7.63 -2.30
C THR A 10 12.27 -7.08 -0.87
N ILE A 11 12.56 -7.91 0.14
CA ILE A 11 12.62 -7.47 1.54
C ILE A 11 13.71 -6.42 1.75
N LEU A 12 14.90 -6.61 1.16
CA LEU A 12 15.97 -5.61 1.22
C LEU A 12 15.55 -4.29 0.57
N ALA A 13 14.95 -4.33 -0.63
CA ALA A 13 14.45 -3.13 -1.29
C ALA A 13 13.38 -2.38 -0.49
N LEU A 14 12.52 -3.09 0.26
CA LEU A 14 11.55 -2.48 1.16
C LEU A 14 12.22 -1.83 2.38
N ALA A 15 13.26 -2.45 2.93
CA ALA A 15 14.04 -1.87 4.02
C ALA A 15 14.78 -0.60 3.57
N ASP A 16 15.42 -0.63 2.39
CA ASP A 16 16.09 0.53 1.81
C ASP A 16 15.11 1.68 1.53
N LEU A 17 13.89 1.36 1.07
CA LEU A 17 12.83 2.35 0.86
C LEU A 17 12.40 3.00 2.18
N ALA A 18 12.25 2.22 3.25
CA ALA A 18 11.87 2.74 4.56
C ALA A 18 12.95 3.68 5.14
N GLU A 19 14.21 3.29 5.02
CA GLU A 19 15.37 4.10 5.42
C GLU A 19 15.45 5.40 4.61
N LEU A 20 15.25 5.33 3.29
CA LEU A 20 15.19 6.52 2.43
C LEU A 20 14.09 7.48 2.89
N SER A 21 12.88 6.98 3.15
CA SER A 21 11.76 7.82 3.59
C SER A 21 11.99 8.45 4.97
N ALA A 22 12.66 7.77 5.89
CA ALA A 22 13.04 8.34 7.18
C ALA A 22 13.98 9.54 7.00
N ARG A 23 15.03 9.39 6.18
CA ARG A 23 15.98 10.47 5.88
C ARG A 23 15.32 11.67 5.22
N GLN A 24 14.41 11.44 4.27
CA GLN A 24 13.67 12.53 3.62
C GLN A 24 12.88 13.37 4.62
N LEU A 25 12.27 12.73 5.62
CA LEU A 25 11.56 13.44 6.68
C LEU A 25 12.52 14.17 7.63
N GLU A 26 13.67 13.58 7.96
CA GLU A 26 14.73 14.24 8.75
C GLU A 26 15.30 15.47 8.04
N ASP A 27 15.46 15.40 6.71
CA ASP A 27 15.93 16.49 5.86
C ASP A 27 14.88 17.61 5.64
N GLY A 28 13.70 17.47 6.24
CA GLY A 28 12.63 18.47 6.18
C GLY A 28 11.80 18.44 4.89
N GLN A 29 11.86 17.35 4.13
CA GLN A 29 11.03 17.16 2.95
C GLN A 29 9.55 17.05 3.36
N SER A 30 8.66 17.56 2.51
CA SER A 30 7.23 17.56 2.84
C SER A 30 6.68 16.14 2.94
N ILE A 31 5.75 15.92 3.88
CA ILE A 31 5.08 14.62 4.04
C ILE A 31 4.40 14.20 2.74
N ASP A 32 3.83 15.15 1.99
CA ASP A 32 3.16 14.88 0.72
C ASP A 32 4.12 14.33 -0.35
N ASP A 33 5.35 14.85 -0.42
CA ASP A 33 6.38 14.37 -1.36
C ASP A 33 6.85 12.96 -1.00
N VAL A 34 6.99 12.67 0.30
CA VAL A 34 7.36 11.34 0.80
C VAL A 34 6.23 10.34 0.50
N ILE A 35 4.97 10.72 0.71
CA ILE A 35 3.80 9.90 0.36
C ILE A 35 3.76 9.62 -1.14
N ALA A 36 4.01 10.61 -1.99
CA ALA A 36 4.05 10.44 -3.44
C ALA A 36 5.13 9.41 -3.85
N THR A 37 6.32 9.53 -3.25
CA THR A 37 7.45 8.61 -3.47
C THR A 37 7.10 7.18 -3.06
N LEU A 38 6.53 7.00 -1.85
CA LEU A 38 6.11 5.68 -1.34
C LEU A 38 5.05 5.02 -2.22
N ARG A 39 4.06 5.78 -2.70
CA ARG A 39 3.02 5.27 -3.62
C ARG A 39 3.62 4.80 -4.95
N GLN A 40 4.59 5.53 -5.49
CA GLN A 40 5.27 5.15 -6.72
C GLN A 40 6.11 3.87 -6.53
N ALA A 41 6.86 3.79 -5.43
CA ALA A 41 7.65 2.61 -5.10
C ALA A 41 6.76 1.36 -4.91
N ALA A 42 5.63 1.50 -4.20
CA ALA A 42 4.66 0.41 -4.04
C ALA A 42 4.10 -0.08 -5.38
N LYS A 43 3.81 0.82 -6.33
CA LYS A 43 3.35 0.46 -7.67
C LYS A 43 4.42 -0.33 -8.45
N ALA A 44 5.69 0.09 -8.35
CA ALA A 44 6.80 -0.61 -8.97
C ALA A 44 6.97 -2.03 -8.39
N VAL A 45 6.94 -2.18 -7.07
CA VAL A 45 7.03 -3.49 -6.40
C VAL A 45 5.88 -4.41 -6.82
N ARG A 46 4.63 -3.90 -6.85
CA ARG A 46 3.47 -4.69 -7.30
C ARG A 46 3.61 -5.17 -8.75
N SER A 47 4.21 -4.37 -9.64
CA SER A 47 4.43 -4.79 -11.03
C SER A 47 5.45 -5.90 -11.20
N VAL A 48 6.34 -6.09 -10.22
CA VAL A 48 7.36 -7.16 -10.23
C VAL A 48 6.81 -8.45 -9.60
N ILE A 49 5.90 -8.33 -8.63
CA ILE A 49 5.31 -9.47 -7.91
C ILE A 49 4.13 -10.08 -8.66
N VAL A 50 3.28 -9.27 -9.28
CA VAL A 50 2.10 -9.76 -10.02
C VAL A 50 2.49 -10.03 -11.48
N PRO A 51 2.50 -11.29 -11.95
CA PRO A 51 2.69 -11.61 -13.36
C PRO A 51 1.63 -10.87 -14.20
N ALA A 52 2.01 -10.38 -15.38
CA ALA A 52 1.15 -9.56 -16.24
C ALA A 52 -0.23 -10.21 -16.56
N GLU A 53 -0.36 -11.53 -16.42
CA GLU A 53 -1.57 -12.30 -16.66
C GLU A 53 -2.62 -12.20 -15.53
N GLU A 54 -2.24 -11.88 -14.29
CA GLU A 54 -3.17 -11.74 -13.15
C GLU A 54 -3.75 -10.32 -12.99
N LYS A 55 -3.22 -9.33 -13.71
CA LYS A 55 -3.70 -7.94 -13.64
C LYS A 55 -5.16 -7.76 -14.08
N LEU A 56 -5.69 -8.65 -14.91
CA LEU A 56 -7.08 -8.61 -15.38
C LEU A 56 -8.12 -9.00 -14.31
N ALA A 57 -7.71 -9.62 -13.19
CA ALA A 57 -8.62 -10.08 -12.14
C ALA A 57 -8.75 -9.11 -10.94
N ALA A 58 -7.81 -8.18 -10.76
CA ALA A 58 -7.74 -7.32 -9.56
C ALA A 58 -8.43 -5.94 -9.71
N GLU A 59 -8.90 -5.58 -10.90
CA GLU A 59 -9.61 -4.31 -11.14
C GLU A 59 -11.12 -4.38 -10.85
N ALA A 60 -11.64 -5.54 -10.45
CA ALA A 60 -13.03 -5.70 -10.03
C ALA A 60 -13.15 -5.72 -8.50
N LYS A 61 -13.22 -4.54 -7.87
CA LYS A 61 -14.10 -4.18 -6.73
C LYS A 61 -13.67 -2.87 -6.05
N PRO A 62 -14.34 -1.74 -6.34
CA PRO A 62 -14.66 -0.78 -5.31
C PRO A 62 -16.00 -1.22 -4.69
N GLU A 63 -15.98 -1.91 -3.55
CA GLU A 63 -17.18 -1.94 -2.70
C GLU A 63 -17.16 -0.68 -1.84
N ASP A 64 -17.61 0.43 -2.46
CA ASP A 64 -18.31 1.49 -1.74
C ASP A 64 -19.57 0.85 -1.14
N LYS A 65 -19.58 0.59 0.16
CA LYS A 65 -20.79 0.35 0.93
C LYS A 65 -20.69 0.98 2.32
N ASP A 66 -21.41 2.09 2.41
CA ASP A 66 -22.25 2.49 3.54
C ASP A 66 -21.54 2.98 4.82
N ASP A 67 -21.09 4.23 4.76
CA ASP A 67 -21.23 5.15 5.90
C ASP A 67 -22.74 5.36 6.18
N ALA A 68 -23.30 4.56 7.08
CA ALA A 68 -24.60 4.85 7.69
C ALA A 68 -24.36 5.21 9.17
N PRO A 69 -24.67 6.45 9.61
CA PRO A 69 -24.60 6.78 11.03
C PRO A 69 -25.73 6.06 11.75
N ALA A 70 -25.38 5.28 12.78
CA ALA A 70 -26.35 4.63 13.64
C ALA A 70 -27.10 5.69 14.47
N GLU A 71 -28.29 6.09 14.02
CA GLU A 71 -29.22 6.87 14.83
C GLU A 71 -29.71 6.01 16.00
N LEU A 72 -29.37 6.45 17.21
CA LEU A 72 -29.84 5.92 18.48
C LEU A 72 -31.33 6.27 18.66
N GLU A 73 -32.24 5.39 18.26
CA GLU A 73 -33.63 5.49 18.68
C GLU A 73 -33.79 4.98 20.13
N ASN A 74 -33.95 5.95 21.01
CA ASN A 74 -34.34 5.85 22.41
C ASN A 74 -35.74 5.22 22.53
N MET A 75 -35.82 3.90 22.72
CA MET A 75 -37.08 3.22 23.03
C MET A 75 -37.52 3.57 24.45
N SER A 76 -38.47 4.50 24.54
CA SER A 76 -39.35 4.67 25.70
C SER A 76 -40.51 3.67 25.56
N ALA A 77 -40.61 2.69 26.46
CA ALA A 77 -41.83 1.94 26.74
C ALA A 77 -41.81 1.43 28.18
#